data_AF-W7XW67-F1
#
_entry.id   AF-W7XW67-F1
#
_cell.length_a   1.000
_cell.length_b   1.000
_cell.length_c   1.000
_cell.angle_alpha   90.00
_cell.angle_beta   90.00
_cell.angle_gamma   90.00
#
_symmetry.space_group_name_H-M   'P 1'
#
loop_
_entity.id
_entity.type
_entity.pdbx_description
1 polymer ?
#
loop_
_entity_poly.entity_id
_entity_poly.type
_entity_poly.pdbx_seq_one_letter_code
_entity_poly.pdbx_strand_id
1 'polypeptide(L)'
;MKEYLKHNEWCVIEEGFDPANHQASESIFSIGNGKMGQRANFEEQYSGPSLQGSYIAGVYYPDKTRVGWWKNGYPEYFAKVLNSPNWIGIDVTIDGTELDLYKCKVENFIRTLNMKEGS
;
A
#
# COMPACT_ATOMS: atom_id res chain seq x y z
N MET A 1 15.70 6.95 -12.27
CA MET A 1 14.77 7.02 -11.13
C MET A 1 14.32 8.47 -11.02
N LYS A 2 13.03 8.78 -10.99
CA LYS A 2 12.56 10.16 -10.82
C LYS A 2 12.72 10.52 -9.33
N GLU A 3 13.46 11.57 -9.00
CA GLU A 3 13.44 12.15 -7.65
C GLU A 3 12.13 12.94 -7.50
N TYR A 4 11.16 12.37 -6.79
CA TYR A 4 9.89 13.03 -6.43
C TYR A 4 9.68 13.11 -4.91
N LEU A 5 10.57 12.47 -4.14
CA LEU A 5 10.58 12.48 -2.69
C LEU A 5 11.64 13.47 -2.20
N LYS A 6 11.28 14.27 -1.19
CA LYS A 6 12.21 15.18 -0.54
C LYS A 6 12.98 14.45 0.55
N HIS A 7 14.26 14.82 0.67
CA HIS A 7 15.15 14.30 1.70
C HIS A 7 15.00 15.14 2.97
N ASN A 8 14.75 14.46 4.08
CA ASN A 8 14.78 14.99 5.44
C ASN A 8 15.49 13.95 6.33
N GLU A 9 16.14 14.40 7.41
CA GLU A 9 16.93 13.52 8.28
C GLU A 9 16.12 12.36 8.87
N TRP A 10 14.85 12.63 9.21
CA TRP A 10 13.97 11.66 9.85
C TRP A 10 12.68 11.40 9.07
N CYS A 11 12.44 12.14 7.99
CA CYS A 11 11.21 12.01 7.23
C CYS A 11 11.45 11.64 5.76
N VAL A 12 10.56 10.82 5.22
CA VAL A 12 10.33 10.72 3.78
C VAL A 12 9.13 11.58 3.47
N ILE A 13 9.25 12.51 2.51
CA ILE A 13 8.20 13.49 2.21
C ILE A 13 7.90 13.47 0.71
N GLU A 14 6.64 13.31 0.35
CA GLU A 14 6.10 13.46 -1.00
C GLU A 14 5.28 14.75 -1.04
N GLU A 15 5.61 15.66 -1.97
CA GLU A 15 4.85 16.89 -2.21
C GLU A 15 4.26 16.89 -3.61
N GLY A 16 2.98 17.22 -3.69
CA GLY A 16 2.19 17.04 -4.90
C GLY A 16 1.79 15.57 -5.10
N PHE A 17 0.67 15.37 -5.81
CA PHE A 17 0.15 14.04 -6.08
C PHE A 17 0.29 13.72 -7.58
N ASP A 18 1.08 12.69 -7.89
CA ASP A 18 1.19 12.10 -9.23
C ASP A 18 0.71 10.64 -9.19
N PRO A 19 -0.44 10.31 -9.81
CA PRO A 19 -0.95 8.94 -9.85
C PRO A 19 0.05 7.90 -10.38
N ALA A 20 1.00 8.30 -11.23
CA ALA A 20 2.01 7.39 -11.75
C ALA A 20 2.99 6.89 -10.68
N ASN A 21 3.16 7.65 -9.58
CA ASN A 21 4.04 7.28 -8.47
C ASN A 21 3.27 6.61 -7.33
N HIS A 22 1.94 6.62 -7.34
CA HIS A 22 1.12 6.22 -6.19
C HIS A 22 1.45 4.81 -5.68
N GLN A 23 1.52 3.80 -6.55
CA GLN A 23 1.83 2.43 -6.14
C GLN A 23 3.26 2.27 -5.55
N ALA A 24 4.21 3.08 -6.00
CA ALA A 24 5.53 3.16 -5.37
C ALA A 24 5.45 3.84 -4.00
N SER A 25 4.75 4.97 -3.89
CA SER A 25 4.53 5.69 -2.62
C SER A 25 3.78 4.83 -1.59
N GLU A 26 2.79 4.03 -1.99
CA GLU A 26 2.15 3.04 -1.11
C GLU A 26 3.17 2.07 -0.47
N SER A 27 4.19 1.68 -1.22
CA SER A 27 5.26 0.80 -0.75
C SER A 27 6.22 1.52 0.19
N ILE A 28 6.65 2.72 -0.20
CA ILE A 28 7.67 3.49 0.51
C ILE A 28 7.15 3.98 1.87
N PHE A 29 5.89 4.40 1.93
CA PHE A 29 5.27 4.94 3.14
C PHE A 29 4.57 3.87 3.99
N SER A 30 4.81 2.58 3.72
CA SER A 30 4.22 1.47 4.48
C SER A 30 4.60 1.53 5.97
N ILE A 31 3.68 1.11 6.83
CA ILE A 31 3.88 1.05 8.29
C ILE A 31 3.72 -0.38 8.81
N GLY A 32 4.33 -0.67 9.96
CA GLY A 32 4.20 -1.98 10.62
C GLY A 32 4.83 -2.02 12.00
N ASN A 33 4.40 -3.00 12.80
CA ASN A 33 4.81 -3.15 14.21
C ASN A 33 5.32 -4.57 14.55
N GLY A 34 5.67 -5.36 13.52
CA GLY A 34 6.11 -6.74 13.66
C GLY A 34 4.99 -7.77 13.85
N LYS A 35 3.82 -7.38 14.36
CA LYS A 35 2.62 -8.24 14.41
C LYS A 35 1.73 -8.07 13.17
N MET A 36 1.68 -6.86 12.65
CA MET A 36 0.96 -6.50 11.44
C MET A 36 1.69 -5.40 10.69
N GLY A 37 1.35 -5.24 9.41
CA GLY A 37 1.83 -4.16 8.57
C GLY A 37 0.88 -3.93 7.41
N GLN A 38 0.93 -2.73 6.85
CA GLN A 38 0.10 -2.35 5.72
C GLN A 38 0.85 -1.41 4.80
N ARG A 39 0.43 -1.41 3.54
CA ARG A 39 0.83 -0.40 2.56
C ARG A 39 0.18 0.93 2.93
N ALA A 40 0.79 2.03 2.52
CA ALA A 40 0.20 3.38 2.62
C ALA A 40 -0.87 3.58 1.53
N ASN A 41 -1.84 2.67 1.50
CA ASN A 41 -3.06 2.83 0.74
C ASN A 41 -3.84 4.02 1.31
N PHE A 42 -4.53 4.75 0.45
CA PHE A 42 -5.51 5.73 0.93
C PHE A 42 -6.63 5.02 1.69
N GLU A 43 -7.06 5.62 2.79
CA GLU A 43 -8.20 5.16 3.56
C GLU A 43 -9.51 5.42 2.82
N GLU A 44 -9.62 6.56 2.14
CA GLU A 44 -10.73 6.90 1.26
C GLU A 44 -10.72 6.10 -0.05
N GLN A 45 -11.77 6.27 -0.85
CA GLN A 45 -11.86 5.68 -2.18
C GLN A 45 -10.73 6.18 -3.08
N TYR A 46 -10.10 5.25 -3.80
CA TYR A 46 -9.10 5.56 -4.81
C TYR A 46 -9.29 4.64 -6.01
N SER A 47 -9.79 5.17 -7.13
CA SER A 47 -10.08 4.34 -8.31
C SER A 47 -8.88 4.16 -9.26
N GLY A 48 -7.72 4.72 -8.91
CA GLY A 48 -6.51 4.64 -9.74
C GLY A 48 -5.72 3.33 -9.55
N PRO A 49 -4.60 3.15 -10.26
CA PRO A 49 -3.70 2.02 -10.04
C PRO A 49 -3.17 1.98 -8.60
N SER A 50 -3.51 0.94 -7.87
CA SER A 50 -3.15 0.73 -6.47
C SER A 50 -2.86 -0.75 -6.22
N LEU A 51 -2.09 -1.05 -5.17
CA LEU A 51 -2.00 -2.39 -4.62
C LEU A 51 -2.47 -2.33 -3.16
N GLN A 52 -3.72 -2.72 -2.89
CA GLN A 52 -4.20 -2.84 -1.52
C GLN A 52 -3.43 -3.94 -0.78
N GLY A 53 -2.94 -3.64 0.42
CA GLY A 53 -2.16 -4.59 1.20
C GLY A 53 -2.19 -4.32 2.69
N SER A 54 -2.83 -5.21 3.44
CA SER A 54 -2.77 -5.32 4.89
C SER A 54 -2.39 -6.76 5.24
N TYR A 55 -1.50 -6.95 6.21
CA TYR A 55 -0.88 -8.25 6.47
C TYR A 55 -0.75 -8.50 7.97
N ILE A 56 -1.06 -9.73 8.39
CA ILE A 56 -0.94 -10.18 9.78
C ILE A 56 0.15 -11.25 9.85
N ALA A 57 1.14 -11.04 10.73
CA ALA A 57 2.24 -11.97 10.91
C ALA A 57 1.72 -13.34 11.36
N GLY A 58 2.21 -14.40 10.71
CA GLY A 58 1.80 -15.78 10.99
C GLY A 58 0.50 -16.23 10.30
N VAL A 59 -0.25 -15.32 9.66
CA VAL A 59 -1.43 -15.67 8.87
C VAL A 59 -1.00 -15.84 7.41
N TYR A 60 -1.06 -17.08 6.92
CA TYR A 60 -0.68 -17.42 5.55
C TYR A 60 -1.64 -18.44 4.95
N TYR A 61 -1.55 -18.60 3.63
CA TYR A 61 -2.28 -19.60 2.88
C TYR A 61 -1.33 -20.50 2.09
N PRO A 62 -1.48 -21.83 2.18
CA PRO A 62 -0.73 -22.78 1.37
C PRO A 62 -1.33 -22.86 -0.03
N ASP A 63 -1.03 -21.88 -0.88
CA ASP A 63 -1.55 -21.84 -2.24
C ASP A 63 -0.96 -22.98 -3.07
N LYS A 64 -1.78 -23.69 -3.84
CA LYS A 64 -1.33 -24.88 -4.57
C LYS A 64 -0.23 -24.52 -5.55
N THR A 65 0.86 -25.29 -5.56
CA THR A 65 1.98 -25.07 -6.48
C THR A 65 1.49 -25.09 -7.92
N ARG A 66 1.76 -24.00 -8.65
CA ARG A 66 1.51 -23.87 -10.09
C ARG A 66 2.86 -23.72 -10.81
N VAL A 67 3.18 -24.69 -11.65
CA VAL A 67 4.42 -24.75 -12.43
C VAL A 67 4.11 -25.18 -13.86
N GLY A 68 4.95 -24.78 -14.82
CA GLY A 68 4.79 -25.21 -16.21
C GLY A 68 4.93 -26.72 -16.38
N TRP A 69 5.90 -27.34 -15.69
CA TRP A 69 6.13 -28.79 -15.69
C TRP A 69 6.54 -29.25 -14.29
N TRP A 70 5.96 -30.36 -13.83
CA TRP A 70 6.26 -30.91 -12.50
C TRP A 70 7.63 -31.58 -12.46
N LYS A 71 8.31 -31.50 -11.31
CA LYS A 71 9.57 -32.20 -11.05
C LYS A 71 9.51 -32.88 -9.68
N ASN A 72 10.20 -34.02 -9.57
CA ASN A 72 10.35 -34.73 -8.31
C ASN A 72 11.01 -33.81 -7.26
N GLY A 73 10.40 -33.71 -6.09
CA GLY A 73 10.86 -32.83 -5.01
C GLY A 73 10.22 -31.44 -4.97
N TYR A 74 9.33 -31.10 -5.91
CA TYR A 74 8.56 -29.86 -5.79
C TYR A 74 7.59 -29.89 -4.60
N PRO A 75 7.49 -28.78 -3.85
CA PRO A 75 6.54 -28.69 -2.75
C PRO A 75 5.11 -28.67 -3.31
N GLU A 76 4.17 -29.20 -2.53
CA GLU A 76 2.75 -29.24 -2.91
C GLU A 76 2.10 -27.86 -2.89
N TYR A 77 2.66 -26.92 -2.14
CA TYR A 77 2.14 -25.57 -1.98
C TYR A 77 3.26 -24.51 -1.88
N PHE A 78 2.85 -23.27 -2.12
CA PHE A 78 3.64 -22.07 -1.91
C PHE A 78 2.94 -21.21 -0.84
N ALA A 79 3.57 -21.07 0.33
CA ALA A 79 3.02 -20.28 1.42
C ALA A 79 3.08 -18.78 1.07
N LYS A 80 1.93 -18.10 1.13
CA LYS A 80 1.83 -16.65 0.91
C LYS A 80 1.16 -16.01 2.11
N VAL A 81 1.70 -14.90 2.60
CA VAL A 81 0.98 -14.03 3.53
C VAL A 81 -0.21 -13.46 2.76
N LEU A 82 -1.41 -13.64 3.30
CA LEU A 82 -2.63 -13.17 2.65
C LEU A 82 -2.80 -11.67 2.87
N ASN A 83 -3.36 -10.99 1.87
CA ASN A 83 -3.97 -9.69 2.10
C ASN A 83 -5.17 -9.90 3.05
N SER A 84 -5.15 -9.28 4.21
CA SER A 84 -6.21 -9.34 5.21
C SER A 84 -7.39 -8.45 4.82
N PRO A 85 -8.54 -8.54 5.52
CA PRO A 85 -9.60 -7.56 5.36
C PRO A 85 -9.07 -6.13 5.51
N ASN A 86 -9.58 -5.22 4.69
CA ASN A 86 -9.27 -3.79 4.80
C ASN A 86 -9.93 -3.21 6.06
N TRP A 87 -9.11 -2.83 7.04
CA TRP A 87 -9.59 -2.24 8.30
C TRP A 87 -9.45 -0.72 8.36
N ILE A 88 -8.74 -0.10 7.41
CA ILE A 88 -8.54 1.37 7.37
C ILE A 88 -9.57 2.08 6.47
N GLY A 89 -10.30 1.32 5.64
CA GLY A 89 -11.22 1.88 4.66
C GLY A 89 -12.29 2.78 5.29
N ILE A 90 -12.41 4.00 4.76
CA ILE A 90 -13.46 4.96 5.10
C ILE A 90 -14.11 5.47 3.81
N ASP A 91 -15.41 5.73 3.86
CA ASP A 91 -16.11 6.37 2.74
C ASP A 91 -16.35 7.84 3.08
N VAL A 92 -15.75 8.73 2.28
CA VAL A 92 -15.90 10.18 2.44
C VAL A 92 -16.71 10.74 1.29
N THR A 93 -17.75 11.51 1.61
CA THR A 93 -18.59 12.19 0.61
C THR A 93 -18.73 13.68 0.93
N ILE A 94 -18.73 14.50 -0.12
CA ILE A 94 -18.93 15.96 -0.04
C ILE A 94 -20.05 16.29 -1.02
N ASP A 95 -21.16 16.82 -0.52
CA ASP A 95 -22.36 17.13 -1.31
C ASP A 95 -22.82 15.96 -2.20
N GLY A 96 -22.74 14.73 -1.66
CA GLY A 96 -23.11 13.50 -2.37
C GLY A 96 -22.07 12.99 -3.38
N THR A 97 -20.91 13.65 -3.49
CA THR A 97 -19.79 13.21 -4.34
C THR A 97 -18.75 12.48 -3.51
N GLU A 98 -18.37 11.27 -3.92
CA GLU A 98 -17.29 10.50 -3.28
C GLU A 98 -15.94 11.18 -3.44
N LEU A 99 -15.16 11.24 -2.36
CA LEU A 99 -13.78 11.70 -2.41
C LEU A 99 -12.92 10.61 -3.06
N ASP A 100 -12.33 10.94 -4.20
CA ASP A 100 -11.41 10.07 -4.93
C ASP A 100 -10.29 10.89 -5.55
N LEU A 101 -9.09 10.79 -4.97
CA LEU A 101 -7.90 11.56 -5.37
C LEU A 101 -7.45 11.25 -6.81
N TYR A 102 -7.88 10.13 -7.39
CA TYR A 102 -7.60 9.83 -8.80
C TYR A 102 -8.49 10.63 -9.76
N LYS A 103 -9.70 11.00 -9.34
CA LYS A 103 -10.70 11.67 -10.18
C LYS A 103 -10.73 13.18 -9.98
N CYS A 104 -10.36 13.67 -8.80
CA CYS A 104 -10.45 15.08 -8.48
C CYS A 104 -9.11 15.82 -8.74
N LYS A 105 -9.20 17.15 -8.78
CA LYS A 105 -8.00 17.99 -8.78
C LYS A 105 -7.46 18.05 -7.35
N VAL A 106 -6.25 17.54 -7.15
CA VAL A 106 -5.56 17.59 -5.85
C VAL A 106 -4.63 18.80 -5.82
N GLU A 107 -4.79 19.66 -4.82
CA GLU A 107 -3.92 20.82 -4.58
C GLU A 107 -3.21 20.67 -3.23
N ASN A 108 -1.96 21.13 -3.14
CA ASN A 108 -1.18 21.15 -1.90
C ASN A 108 -1.08 19.80 -1.17
N PHE A 109 -1.04 18.69 -1.92
CA PHE A 109 -0.85 17.36 -1.35
C PHE A 109 0.51 17.24 -0.66
N ILE A 110 0.51 16.69 0.55
CA ILE A 110 1.72 16.32 1.27
C ILE A 110 1.48 14.97 1.93
N ARG A 111 2.40 14.04 1.72
CA ARG A 111 2.48 12.77 2.47
C ARG A 111 3.83 12.71 3.16
N THR A 112 3.82 12.39 4.45
CA THR A 112 5.03 12.32 5.26
C THR A 112 5.05 11.00 6.01
N LEU A 113 6.19 10.32 5.98
CA LEU A 113 6.52 9.23 6.90
C LEU A 113 7.62 9.73 7.83
N ASN A 114 7.30 9.90 9.10
CA ASN A 114 8.25 10.20 10.16
C ASN A 114 8.82 8.88 10.68
N MET A 115 10.07 8.59 10.31
CA MET A 115 10.77 7.36 10.68
C MET A 115 11.16 7.31 12.16
N LYS A 116 11.21 8.45 12.84
CA LYS A 116 11.55 8.52 14.27
C LYS A 116 10.38 8.07 15.15
N GLU A 117 9.17 8.41 14.74
CA GLU A 117 7.93 8.14 15.50
C GLU A 117 7.13 6.97 14.91
N GLY A 118 7.36 6.62 13.65
CA GLY A 118 6.62 5.58 12.93
C GLY A 118 5.23 6.02 12.50
N SER A 119 5.05 7.31 12.15
CA SER A 119 3.78 7.94 11.77
C SER A 119 3.82 8.53 10.37
#